data_AF-A1VV70-F1
#
_entry.id   AF-A1VV70-F1
#
_cell.length_a   1.000
_cell.length_b   1.000
_cell.length_c   1.000
_cell.angle_alpha   90.00
_cell.angle_beta   90.00
_cell.angle_gamma   90.00
#
_symmetry.space_group_name_H-M   'P 1'
#
loop_
_entity.id
_entity.type
_entity.pdbx_description
1 polymer ?
#
loop_
_entity_poly.entity_id
_entity_poly.type
_entity_poly.pdbx_seq_one_letter_code
_entity_poly.pdbx_strand_id
1 'polypeptide(L)'
;MDLLNLFSSMLNQAALNSPVDVRASDDIDKVLLALEKQVKSGGRNDEPKDLQIEAVRRFWKTGHVETLREARLVAFGLAVTPWDDRRSLMEDKRLFGSALDAVDAWQGAPRQYRKCFQGLVRSYFDYDGMGRSTPDVGKVNWRQLRDYLNSNAASIRDASLNPDWVSCTLSNTGLFTEEPCAAYGPDLLAGNSDLVGDIRKLLGISDGSWFTRELIIAQIRQATQLGDQAFHAAVSGLLRLLGGNEVLRDRGLQILLDRYALIPQPPQHPSLRDYAVTCWGNPWLPSNQDRWGGVQTAARQMVSNWLKLEFIELFFTKLAQDGLSDTRRVKFWAKYVPAIEEIHFALGPHAMYSRERDFVELRDKLKGLIVPLQDNIAANNAFIMTMGDLVAVEFSGASNAFYGYNVKNRMPFDLTQPVRTPVNGQNSLKNSSRALYLRHQDNVLGFNGWEGRFQDELRTKFNIRPGVTSPQRVVVERQWNDAPAPPHPKSPQTPLFAARTLAPAASTRPMPRTFTTPAPVPKSTAPAFATDQSAPFAPDLPFTMDNLREVCMRIGASVQDRSDRGGALWVMAPAHIPHIRELLTNWGFKFTIGKGWWKKIE
;
A
#
# COMPACT_ATOMS: atom_id res chain seq x y z
N MET A 1 25.44 73.98 67.40
CA MET A 1 24.42 72.97 67.03
C MET A 1 25.17 71.68 66.76
N ASP A 2 24.99 70.71 67.64
CA ASP A 2 25.87 69.54 67.81
C ASP A 2 25.55 68.43 66.79
N LEU A 3 26.52 68.03 65.98
CA LEU A 3 26.37 67.04 64.89
C LEU A 3 25.90 65.67 65.39
N LEU A 4 26.22 65.34 66.65
CA LEU A 4 25.75 64.13 67.32
C LEU A 4 24.23 64.13 67.54
N ASN A 5 23.63 65.29 67.81
CA ASN A 5 22.17 65.40 67.96
C ASN A 5 21.45 65.30 66.61
N LEU A 6 22.06 65.80 65.53
CA LEU A 6 21.52 65.64 64.18
C LEU A 6 21.56 64.17 63.74
N PHE A 7 22.67 63.48 64.02
CA PHE A 7 22.83 62.06 63.68
C PHE A 7 21.90 61.15 64.50
N SER A 8 21.74 61.43 65.80
CA SER A 8 20.80 60.74 66.68
C SER A 8 19.34 60.95 66.25
N SER A 9 18.98 62.16 65.82
CA SER A 9 17.67 62.48 65.24
C SER A 9 17.39 61.67 63.97
N MET A 10 18.36 61.60 63.06
CA MET A 10 18.22 60.84 61.81
C MET A 10 18.11 59.32 62.03
N LEU A 11 18.88 58.78 62.99
CA LEU A 11 18.80 57.35 63.34
C LEU A 11 17.48 56.99 64.02
N ASN A 12 16.96 57.84 64.91
CA ASN A 12 15.65 57.63 65.52
C ASN A 12 14.50 57.76 64.52
N GLN A 13 14.61 58.67 63.54
CA GLN A 13 13.66 58.73 62.41
C GLN A 13 13.73 57.48 61.52
N ALA A 14 14.92 56.95 61.27
CA ALA A 14 15.09 55.71 60.50
C ALA A 14 14.58 54.48 61.25
N ALA A 15 14.71 54.43 62.58
CA ALA A 15 14.21 53.34 63.42
C ALA A 15 12.68 53.35 63.63
N LEU A 16 12.03 54.52 63.48
CA LEU A 16 10.57 54.66 63.53
C LEU A 16 9.87 54.30 62.21
N ASN A 17 10.62 54.20 61.11
CA ASN A 17 10.12 53.60 59.89
C ASN A 17 10.24 52.08 60.06
N SER A 18 9.10 51.39 60.22
CA SER A 18 9.04 49.92 60.12
C SER A 18 9.88 49.46 58.91
N PRO A 19 10.60 48.33 58.99
CA PRO A 19 11.27 47.78 57.82
C PRO A 19 10.24 47.75 56.71
N VAL A 20 10.53 48.44 55.59
CA VAL A 20 9.70 48.35 54.40
C VAL A 20 9.64 46.86 54.13
N ASP A 21 8.45 46.29 54.32
CA ASP A 21 8.18 44.90 54.02
C ASP A 21 8.52 44.76 52.54
N VAL A 22 9.69 44.20 52.24
CA VAL A 22 10.10 43.91 50.86
C VAL A 22 9.12 42.83 50.45
N ARG A 23 7.96 43.27 49.93
CA ARG A 23 6.97 42.37 49.35
C ARG A 23 7.75 41.48 48.40
N ALA A 24 7.80 40.19 48.71
CA ALA A 24 8.31 39.19 47.79
C ALA A 24 7.50 39.37 46.50
N SER A 25 8.10 40.06 45.54
CA SER A 25 7.46 40.34 44.27
C SER A 25 7.85 39.21 43.35
N ASP A 26 6.89 38.34 43.06
CA ASP A 26 7.01 37.29 42.06
C ASP A 26 7.26 37.87 40.65
N ASP A 27 7.34 39.19 40.47
CA ASP A 27 7.59 39.81 39.18
C ASP A 27 8.98 39.50 38.65
N ILE A 28 9.99 39.37 39.53
CA ILE A 28 11.32 38.89 39.12
C ILE A 28 11.22 37.43 38.66
N ASP A 29 10.50 36.59 39.40
CA ASP A 29 10.32 35.19 39.04
C ASP A 29 9.52 35.02 37.73
N LYS A 30 8.50 35.86 37.49
CA LYS A 30 7.76 35.91 36.22
C LYS A 30 8.64 36.34 35.06
N VAL A 31 9.51 37.34 35.26
CA VAL A 31 10.48 37.78 34.24
C VAL A 31 11.51 36.68 33.99
N LEU A 32 11.98 36.00 35.04
CA LEU A 32 12.92 34.88 34.93
C LEU A 32 12.27 33.72 34.17
N LEU A 33 11.03 33.35 34.49
CA LEU A 33 10.23 32.35 33.77
C LEU A 33 9.98 32.76 32.31
N ALA A 34 9.73 34.03 32.04
CA ALA A 34 9.55 34.54 30.67
C ALA A 34 10.85 34.48 29.86
N LEU A 35 11.98 34.87 30.46
CA LEU A 35 13.30 34.79 29.85
C LEU A 35 13.73 33.33 29.65
N GLU A 36 13.50 32.45 30.63
CA GLU A 36 13.71 31.02 30.48
C GLU A 36 12.87 30.47 29.34
N LYS A 37 11.57 30.81 29.27
CA LYS A 37 10.68 30.38 28.20
C LYS A 37 11.17 30.86 26.83
N GLN A 38 11.67 32.10 26.74
CA GLN A 38 12.20 32.69 25.51
C GLN A 38 13.53 32.07 25.08
N VAL A 39 14.39 31.65 26.03
CA VAL A 39 15.62 30.95 25.69
C VAL A 39 15.34 29.48 25.35
N LYS A 40 14.45 28.82 26.10
CA LYS A 40 14.00 27.43 25.86
C LYS A 40 13.33 27.28 24.50
N SER A 41 12.49 28.24 24.09
CA SER A 41 11.84 28.22 22.77
C SER A 41 12.83 28.25 21.59
N GLY A 42 14.07 28.70 21.83
CA GLY A 42 15.05 28.92 20.76
C GLY A 42 14.62 30.01 19.77
N GLY A 43 15.48 30.31 18.80
CA GLY A 43 15.10 31.15 17.65
C GLY A 43 14.06 30.46 16.77
N ARG A 44 13.53 31.16 15.76
CA ARG A 44 12.60 30.58 14.77
C ARG A 44 13.12 29.23 14.25
N ASN A 45 12.27 28.20 14.30
CA ASN A 45 12.54 26.84 13.77
C ASN A 45 12.43 26.76 12.25
N ASP A 46 12.18 27.88 11.58
CA ASP A 46 11.99 27.95 10.14
C ASP A 46 12.48 29.30 9.61
N GLU A 47 12.96 29.29 8.37
CA GLU A 47 13.35 30.48 7.63
C GLU A 47 12.42 30.64 6.42
N PRO A 48 12.01 31.86 6.05
CA PRO A 48 11.15 32.06 4.89
C PRO A 48 11.73 31.43 3.60
N LYS A 49 10.90 30.63 2.90
CA LYS A 49 11.35 29.84 1.73
C LYS A 49 11.89 30.71 0.60
N ASP A 50 11.35 31.90 0.40
CA ASP A 50 11.83 32.90 -0.55
C ASP A 50 13.28 33.34 -0.24
N LEU A 51 13.59 33.60 1.04
CA LEU A 51 14.95 33.93 1.47
C LEU A 51 15.91 32.76 1.31
N GLN A 52 15.45 31.53 1.58
CA GLN A 52 16.25 30.33 1.31
C GLN A 52 16.57 30.20 -0.19
N ILE A 53 15.56 30.39 -1.07
CA ILE A 53 15.73 30.34 -2.53
C ILE A 53 16.75 31.39 -2.99
N GLU A 54 16.64 32.64 -2.50
CA GLU A 54 17.56 33.72 -2.87
C GLU A 54 19.00 33.39 -2.44
N ALA A 55 19.18 32.94 -1.20
CA ALA A 55 20.49 32.57 -0.66
C ALA A 55 21.11 31.41 -1.45
N VAL A 56 20.34 30.36 -1.74
CA VAL A 56 20.81 29.22 -2.54
C VAL A 56 21.18 29.65 -3.96
N ARG A 57 20.39 30.50 -4.62
CA ARG A 57 20.72 31.02 -5.97
C ARG A 57 22.02 31.83 -5.97
N ARG A 58 22.26 32.64 -4.93
CA ARG A 58 23.51 33.39 -4.76
C ARG A 58 24.68 32.43 -4.55
N PHE A 59 24.55 31.51 -3.59
CA PHE A 59 25.57 30.52 -3.27
C PHE A 59 25.92 29.64 -4.47
N TRP A 60 24.94 29.27 -5.31
CA TRP A 60 25.19 28.50 -6.52
C TRP A 60 26.14 29.20 -7.50
N LYS A 61 26.08 30.54 -7.57
CA LYS A 61 26.93 31.35 -8.43
C LYS A 61 28.31 31.59 -7.83
N THR A 62 28.38 31.84 -6.52
CA THR A 62 29.60 32.29 -5.84
C THR A 62 30.41 31.15 -5.23
N GLY A 63 29.75 30.08 -4.79
CA GLY A 63 30.34 28.97 -4.02
C GLY A 63 30.75 29.33 -2.60
N HIS A 64 30.44 30.55 -2.13
CA HIS A 64 30.89 31.06 -0.83
C HIS A 64 29.78 31.87 -0.15
N VAL A 65 29.79 31.89 1.18
CA VAL A 65 28.94 32.74 2.03
C VAL A 65 29.82 33.71 2.81
N GLU A 66 29.36 34.94 2.99
CA GLU A 66 30.13 36.00 3.67
C GLU A 66 29.64 36.23 5.11
N THR A 67 28.36 35.95 5.36
CA THR A 67 27.72 36.27 6.64
C THR A 67 27.09 35.03 7.28
N LEU A 68 26.95 35.07 8.61
CA LEU A 68 26.24 34.04 9.37
C LEU A 68 24.79 33.85 8.88
N ARG A 69 24.14 34.95 8.46
CA ARG A 69 22.76 34.91 7.94
C ARG A 69 22.70 34.12 6.63
N GLU A 70 23.63 34.38 5.71
CA GLU A 70 23.73 33.62 4.46
C GLU A 70 24.04 32.16 4.72
N ALA A 71 25.02 31.85 5.57
CA ALA A 71 25.37 30.49 5.95
C ALA A 71 24.16 29.72 6.53
N ARG A 72 23.37 30.38 7.40
CA ARG A 72 22.13 29.82 7.94
C ARG A 72 21.09 29.58 6.85
N LEU A 73 20.82 30.56 5.99
CA LEU A 73 19.82 30.42 4.92
C LEU A 73 20.20 29.31 3.93
N VAL A 74 21.49 29.19 3.59
CA VAL A 74 22.01 28.08 2.75
C VAL A 74 21.83 26.73 3.46
N ALA A 75 22.13 26.65 4.76
CA ALA A 75 21.94 25.42 5.53
C ALA A 75 20.47 24.95 5.58
N PHE A 76 19.51 25.88 5.74
CA PHE A 76 18.07 25.59 5.63
C PHE A 76 17.66 25.25 4.18
N GLY A 77 18.39 25.77 3.19
CA GLY A 77 18.07 25.66 1.78
C GLY A 77 18.71 24.47 1.05
N LEU A 78 19.40 23.53 1.71
CA LEU A 78 20.11 22.46 0.99
C LEU A 78 19.17 21.61 0.12
N ALA A 79 17.99 21.31 0.64
CA ALA A 79 16.96 20.51 -0.03
C ALA A 79 16.05 21.33 -0.96
N VAL A 80 16.19 22.66 -0.98
CA VAL A 80 15.34 23.55 -1.78
C VAL A 80 15.70 23.43 -3.26
N THR A 81 14.66 23.45 -4.10
CA THR A 81 14.77 23.52 -5.56
C THR A 81 14.53 24.94 -6.04
N PRO A 82 15.56 25.78 -6.19
CA PRO A 82 15.37 27.22 -6.31
C PRO A 82 14.90 27.66 -7.70
N TRP A 83 14.84 26.78 -8.69
CA TRP A 83 14.34 27.08 -10.04
C TRP A 83 13.10 26.26 -10.40
N ASP A 84 12.41 25.67 -9.41
CA ASP A 84 11.27 24.76 -9.61
C ASP A 84 11.59 23.60 -10.58
N ASP A 85 12.88 23.26 -10.68
CA ASP A 85 13.38 22.06 -11.35
C ASP A 85 13.86 21.04 -10.29
N ARG A 86 14.56 19.99 -10.72
CA ARG A 86 15.09 18.98 -9.78
C ARG A 86 16.41 19.39 -9.12
N ARG A 87 17.00 20.55 -9.45
CA ARG A 87 18.31 20.92 -8.92
C ARG A 87 18.17 21.40 -7.49
N SER A 88 18.88 20.77 -6.57
CA SER A 88 19.08 21.22 -5.19
C SER A 88 20.56 21.09 -4.83
N LEU A 89 21.00 21.75 -3.76
CA LEU A 89 22.40 21.64 -3.32
C LEU A 89 22.72 20.20 -2.89
N MET A 90 21.73 19.46 -2.35
CA MET A 90 21.87 18.04 -2.02
C MET A 90 22.28 17.18 -3.23
N GLU A 91 21.98 17.60 -4.46
CA GLU A 91 22.26 16.83 -5.69
C GLU A 91 23.50 17.32 -6.45
N ASP A 92 24.23 18.31 -5.94
CA ASP A 92 25.50 18.78 -6.49
C ASP A 92 26.64 18.45 -5.53
N LYS A 93 27.52 17.52 -5.91
CA LYS A 93 28.63 17.06 -5.07
C LYS A 93 29.56 18.18 -4.63
N ARG A 94 29.84 19.16 -5.50
CA ARG A 94 30.81 20.22 -5.22
C ARG A 94 30.18 21.25 -4.30
N LEU A 95 29.00 21.75 -4.66
CA LEU A 95 28.31 22.80 -3.91
C LEU A 95 27.84 22.29 -2.54
N PHE A 96 27.44 21.02 -2.42
CA PHE A 96 27.12 20.41 -1.13
C PHE A 96 28.32 20.45 -0.17
N GLY A 97 29.50 20.02 -0.63
CA GLY A 97 30.73 20.07 0.18
C GLY A 97 31.08 21.50 0.60
N SER A 98 31.07 22.44 -0.35
CA SER A 98 31.33 23.85 -0.05
C SER A 98 30.32 24.46 0.93
N ALA A 99 29.07 23.98 0.94
CA ALA A 99 28.06 24.46 1.90
C ALA A 99 28.35 23.95 3.32
N LEU A 100 28.87 22.73 3.48
CA LEU A 100 29.32 22.22 4.77
C LEU A 100 30.58 22.96 5.26
N ASP A 101 31.57 23.17 4.40
CA ASP A 101 32.78 23.94 4.71
C ASP A 101 32.44 25.37 5.19
N ALA A 102 31.45 25.99 4.55
CA ALA A 102 30.93 27.29 4.92
C ALA A 102 30.27 27.33 6.31
N VAL A 103 29.66 26.22 6.74
CA VAL A 103 29.09 26.08 8.10
C VAL A 103 30.19 25.81 9.12
N ASP A 104 31.22 25.03 8.77
CA ASP A 104 32.36 24.70 9.63
C ASP A 104 33.18 25.93 10.05
N ALA A 105 33.20 26.98 9.22
CA ALA A 105 33.81 28.26 9.58
C ALA A 105 33.27 28.85 10.90
N TRP A 106 32.08 28.45 11.34
CA TRP A 106 31.44 28.94 12.57
C TRP A 106 31.61 27.99 13.77
N GLN A 107 32.23 26.81 13.60
CA GLN A 107 32.29 25.76 14.62
C GLN A 107 32.98 26.22 15.92
N GLY A 108 33.93 27.15 15.82
CA GLY A 108 34.59 27.78 16.98
C GLY A 108 33.68 28.67 17.84
N ALA A 109 32.46 28.96 17.37
CA ALA A 109 31.47 29.78 18.08
C ALA A 109 30.13 29.01 18.22
N PRO A 110 29.95 28.20 19.28
CA PRO A 110 28.81 27.27 19.42
C PRO A 110 27.44 27.92 19.23
N ARG A 111 27.23 29.14 19.75
CA ARG A 111 25.97 29.89 19.61
C ARG A 111 25.66 30.30 18.17
N GLN A 112 26.67 30.54 17.35
CA GLN A 112 26.53 30.87 15.93
C GLN A 112 26.39 29.59 15.12
N TYR A 113 27.29 28.62 15.35
CA TYR A 113 27.29 27.31 14.72
C TYR A 113 25.93 26.61 14.83
N ARG A 114 25.33 26.56 16.03
CA ARG A 114 24.03 25.90 16.25
C ARG A 114 22.90 26.49 15.40
N LYS A 115 22.99 27.75 14.98
CA LYS A 115 21.98 28.36 14.10
C LYS A 115 22.06 27.81 12.68
N CYS A 116 23.25 27.55 12.16
CA CYS A 116 23.44 26.90 10.87
C CYS A 116 23.13 25.41 10.96
N PHE A 117 23.59 24.75 12.02
CA PHE A 117 23.32 23.34 12.29
C PHE A 117 21.82 23.03 12.34
N GLN A 118 21.00 23.90 12.93
CA GLN A 118 19.54 23.76 12.91
C GLN A 118 18.98 23.65 11.49
N GLY A 119 19.53 24.44 10.54
CA GLY A 119 19.17 24.37 9.13
C GLY A 119 19.60 23.07 8.46
N LEU A 120 20.79 22.58 8.81
CA LEU A 120 21.28 21.28 8.33
C LEU A 120 20.37 20.13 8.81
N VAL A 121 19.97 20.15 10.08
CA VAL A 121 19.00 19.19 10.65
C VAL A 121 17.67 19.26 9.89
N ARG A 122 17.17 20.47 9.62
CA ARG A 122 15.93 20.67 8.85
C ARG A 122 16.04 20.07 7.44
N SER A 123 17.09 20.44 6.72
CA SER A 123 17.38 19.93 5.38
C SER A 123 17.51 18.40 5.33
N TYR A 124 18.13 17.79 6.34
CA TYR A 124 18.25 16.34 6.44
C TYR A 124 16.90 15.63 6.52
N PHE A 125 15.95 16.18 7.28
CA PHE A 125 14.60 15.63 7.39
C PHE A 125 13.69 15.98 6.21
N ASP A 126 13.93 17.10 5.53
CA ASP A 126 13.14 17.53 4.38
C ASP A 126 13.57 16.85 3.07
N TYR A 127 14.85 16.48 2.92
CA TYR A 127 15.34 15.76 1.75
C TYR A 127 15.09 14.24 1.87
N ASP A 128 14.29 13.67 0.95
CA ASP A 128 14.00 12.23 0.92
C ASP A 128 15.14 11.42 0.29
N GLY A 129 16.23 11.23 1.04
CA GLY A 129 17.38 10.43 0.61
C GLY A 129 17.07 8.94 0.36
N MET A 130 15.91 8.45 0.82
CA MET A 130 15.47 7.07 0.62
C MET A 130 14.47 6.90 -0.54
N GLY A 131 14.08 8.01 -1.18
CA GLY A 131 13.15 8.01 -2.31
C GLY A 131 13.70 7.24 -3.52
N ARG A 132 12.83 6.47 -4.20
CA ARG A 132 13.21 5.73 -5.42
C ARG A 132 13.64 6.67 -6.55
N SER A 133 13.08 7.87 -6.61
CA SER A 133 13.38 8.89 -7.62
C SER A 133 14.61 9.74 -7.31
N THR A 134 15.20 9.58 -6.12
CA THR A 134 16.35 10.37 -5.66
C THR A 134 17.61 9.95 -6.42
N PRO A 135 18.34 10.89 -7.06
CA PRO A 135 19.60 10.57 -7.74
C PRO A 135 20.66 10.02 -6.79
N ASP A 136 21.57 9.19 -7.30
CA ASP A 136 22.59 8.54 -6.45
C ASP A 136 23.53 9.54 -5.76
N VAL A 137 23.84 10.68 -6.42
CA VAL A 137 24.58 11.78 -5.80
C VAL A 137 23.84 12.32 -4.57
N GLY A 138 22.53 12.54 -4.69
CA GLY A 138 21.67 12.96 -3.58
C GLY A 138 21.66 11.97 -2.43
N LYS A 139 21.58 10.66 -2.72
CA LYS A 139 21.64 9.60 -1.70
C LYS A 139 22.99 9.54 -0.97
N VAL A 140 24.09 9.80 -1.69
CA VAL A 140 25.43 9.87 -1.10
C VAL A 140 25.55 11.10 -0.19
N ASN A 141 25.18 12.28 -0.70
CA ASN A 141 25.25 13.53 0.06
C ASN A 141 24.32 13.51 1.27
N TRP A 142 23.14 12.89 1.18
CA TRP A 142 22.24 12.71 2.32
C TRP A 142 22.84 11.85 3.44
N ARG A 143 23.54 10.76 3.09
CA ARG A 143 24.31 9.97 4.08
C ARG A 143 25.48 10.76 4.65
N GLN A 144 26.20 11.53 3.83
CA GLN A 144 27.25 12.42 4.32
C GLN A 144 26.72 13.49 5.27
N LEU A 145 25.55 14.09 4.98
CA LEU A 145 24.91 15.05 5.86
C LEU A 145 24.54 14.41 7.20
N ARG A 146 23.97 13.21 7.17
CA ARG A 146 23.68 12.43 8.37
C ARG A 146 24.94 12.20 9.21
N ASP A 147 26.02 11.71 8.60
CA ASP A 147 27.27 11.41 9.30
C ASP A 147 27.94 12.69 9.84
N TYR A 148 27.84 13.80 9.10
CA TYR A 148 28.26 15.13 9.52
C TYR A 148 27.48 15.60 10.76
N LEU A 149 26.14 15.49 10.73
CA LEU A 149 25.27 15.86 11.86
C LEU A 149 25.61 15.05 13.11
N ASN A 150 25.82 13.73 12.95
CA ASN A 150 26.20 12.86 14.06
C ASN A 150 27.55 13.26 14.67
N SER A 151 28.56 13.47 13.82
CA SER A 151 29.94 13.76 14.27
C SER A 151 30.07 15.14 14.92
N ASN A 152 29.22 16.09 14.54
CA ASN A 152 29.28 17.47 15.00
C ASN A 152 28.21 17.86 16.02
N ALA A 153 27.33 16.94 16.43
CA ALA A 153 26.26 17.23 17.38
C ALA A 153 26.78 17.81 18.70
N ALA A 154 27.93 17.36 19.21
CA ALA A 154 28.49 17.91 20.45
C ALA A 154 28.84 19.42 20.34
N SER A 155 29.22 19.89 19.14
CA SER A 155 29.69 21.25 18.89
C SER A 155 28.59 22.32 18.93
N ILE A 156 27.30 21.93 18.94
CA ILE A 156 26.19 22.88 19.12
C ILE A 156 25.91 23.21 20.59
N ARG A 157 26.52 22.47 21.52
CA ARG A 157 26.39 22.72 22.96
C ARG A 157 27.25 23.92 23.34
N ASP A 158 26.61 24.94 23.90
CA ASP A 158 27.30 26.04 24.55
C ASP A 158 27.49 25.73 26.04
N ALA A 159 28.55 26.25 26.66
CA ALA A 159 28.82 26.06 28.10
C ALA A 159 27.75 26.73 28.99
N SER A 160 27.00 27.68 28.43
CA SER A 160 25.90 28.36 29.12
C SER A 160 24.53 27.76 28.75
N LEU A 161 23.50 28.59 28.66
CA LEU A 161 22.12 28.16 28.43
C LEU A 161 21.90 27.69 26.98
N ASN A 162 21.26 26.52 26.85
CA ASN A 162 20.95 25.88 25.57
C ASN A 162 19.43 25.83 25.34
N PRO A 163 18.94 26.17 24.13
CA PRO A 163 17.54 25.97 23.75
C PRO A 163 17.11 24.50 23.79
N ASP A 164 15.80 24.26 23.92
CA ASP A 164 15.26 22.90 24.06
C ASP A 164 15.57 22.01 22.86
N TRP A 165 15.58 22.57 21.64
CA TRP A 165 15.91 21.81 20.44
C TRP A 165 17.37 21.30 20.44
N VAL A 166 18.30 22.03 21.08
CA VAL A 166 19.71 21.59 21.22
C VAL A 166 19.76 20.40 22.15
N SER A 167 19.11 20.49 23.31
CA SER A 167 19.00 19.38 24.27
C SER A 167 18.32 18.16 23.62
N CYS A 168 17.25 18.38 22.87
CA CYS A 168 16.55 17.34 22.11
C CYS A 168 17.48 16.66 21.10
N THR A 169 18.22 17.43 20.31
CA THR A 169 19.19 16.90 19.33
C THR A 169 20.26 16.05 20.01
N LEU A 170 20.83 16.53 21.11
CA LEU A 170 21.91 15.86 21.84
C LEU A 170 21.45 14.58 22.54
N SER A 171 20.22 14.55 23.06
CA SER A 171 19.64 13.35 23.66
C SER A 171 19.20 12.31 22.63
N ASN A 172 19.09 12.71 21.35
CA ASN A 172 18.60 11.87 20.26
C ASN A 172 19.58 11.80 19.09
N THR A 173 20.89 11.76 19.34
CA THR A 173 21.92 11.62 18.30
C THR A 173 21.75 10.34 17.46
N GLY A 174 21.05 9.33 18.00
CA GLY A 174 20.61 8.15 17.27
C GLY A 174 19.86 8.46 15.95
N LEU A 175 19.20 9.62 15.85
CA LEU A 175 18.53 10.12 14.63
C LEU A 175 19.49 10.29 13.44
N PHE A 176 20.78 10.41 13.71
CA PHE A 176 21.83 10.62 12.71
C PHE A 176 22.69 9.36 12.51
N THR A 177 22.12 8.18 12.71
CA THR A 177 22.80 6.88 12.51
C THR A 177 22.19 6.10 11.34
N GLU A 178 22.74 4.94 11.03
CA GLU A 178 22.15 4.03 10.03
C GLU A 178 20.73 3.57 10.38
N GLU A 179 20.33 3.64 11.65
CA GLU A 179 18.97 3.28 12.11
C GLU A 179 18.31 4.41 12.91
N PRO A 180 17.95 5.54 12.27
CA PRO A 180 17.50 6.77 12.94
C PRO A 180 16.35 6.59 13.92
N CYS A 181 15.45 5.65 13.62
CA CYS A 181 14.19 5.47 14.32
C CYS A 181 14.16 4.26 15.26
N ALA A 182 15.23 3.46 15.33
CA ALA A 182 15.23 2.19 16.05
C ALA A 182 14.85 2.33 17.53
N ALA A 183 15.36 3.37 18.20
CA ALA A 183 15.11 3.64 19.61
C ALA A 183 13.62 3.89 19.94
N TYR A 184 12.81 4.33 18.98
CA TYR A 184 11.39 4.68 19.21
C TYR A 184 10.43 3.53 18.91
N GLY A 185 10.92 2.44 18.30
CA GLY A 185 10.11 1.27 17.94
C GLY A 185 9.28 0.71 19.11
N PRO A 186 9.88 0.47 20.30
CA PRO A 186 9.16 -0.05 21.47
C PRO A 186 7.99 0.82 21.93
N ASP A 187 8.24 2.12 22.12
CA ASP A 187 7.22 3.07 22.62
C ASP A 187 6.08 3.21 21.61
N LEU A 188 6.40 3.34 20.33
CA LEU A 188 5.39 3.40 19.26
C LEU A 188 4.56 2.13 19.20
N LEU A 189 5.17 0.95 19.38
CA LEU A 189 4.47 -0.33 19.42
C LEU A 189 3.53 -0.44 20.62
N ALA A 190 3.89 0.17 21.75
CA ALA A 190 3.03 0.30 22.93
C ALA A 190 1.94 1.38 22.77
N GLY A 191 1.97 2.16 21.70
CA GLY A 191 1.03 3.26 21.44
C GLY A 191 1.45 4.61 22.04
N ASN A 192 2.66 4.71 22.57
CA ASN A 192 3.20 5.93 23.16
C ASN A 192 3.91 6.76 22.08
N SER A 193 3.33 7.89 21.69
CA SER A 193 3.87 8.76 20.63
C SER A 193 4.40 10.12 21.12
N ASP A 194 4.33 10.39 22.43
CA ASP A 194 4.61 11.72 22.98
C ASP A 194 6.05 12.17 22.71
N LEU A 195 7.02 11.30 22.98
CA LEU A 195 8.44 11.58 22.71
C LEU A 195 8.69 11.92 21.24
N VAL A 196 8.07 11.17 20.32
CA VAL A 196 8.19 11.42 18.88
C VAL A 196 7.51 12.74 18.51
N GLY A 197 6.36 13.05 19.11
CA GLY A 197 5.67 14.34 18.94
C GLY A 197 6.56 15.52 19.33
N ASP A 198 7.23 15.43 20.48
CA ASP A 198 8.14 16.45 20.97
C ASP A 198 9.37 16.60 20.08
N ILE A 199 9.98 15.50 19.63
CA ILE A 199 11.12 15.52 18.69
C ILE A 199 10.70 16.22 17.39
N ARG A 200 9.55 15.85 16.82
CA ARG A 200 9.06 16.44 15.58
C ARG A 200 8.84 17.94 15.73
N LYS A 201 8.27 18.37 16.86
CA LYS A 201 8.03 19.78 17.14
C LYS A 201 9.35 20.57 17.34
N LEU A 202 10.25 20.05 18.16
CA LEU A 202 11.50 20.74 18.52
C LEU A 202 12.50 20.80 17.37
N LEU A 203 12.59 19.74 16.56
CA LEU A 203 13.46 19.69 15.37
C LEU A 203 12.76 20.16 14.09
N GLY A 204 11.48 20.51 14.17
CA GLY A 204 10.69 21.03 13.06
C GLY A 204 10.26 20.00 12.01
N ILE A 205 10.34 18.69 12.27
CA ILE A 205 10.11 17.63 11.27
C ILE A 205 8.66 17.65 10.74
N SER A 206 8.50 17.86 9.43
CA SER A 206 7.20 17.91 8.77
C SER A 206 6.56 16.52 8.62
N ASP A 207 5.24 16.45 8.43
CA ASP A 207 4.53 15.19 8.18
C ASP A 207 5.00 14.48 6.89
N GLY A 208 5.46 15.24 5.89
CA GLY A 208 5.97 14.73 4.62
C GLY A 208 7.37 14.11 4.69
N SER A 209 8.08 14.30 5.81
CA SER A 209 9.45 13.80 6.00
C SER A 209 9.55 12.28 5.84
N TRP A 210 10.72 11.81 5.39
CA TRP A 210 11.06 10.38 5.42
C TRP A 210 11.00 9.79 6.83
N PHE A 211 11.18 10.62 7.87
CA PHE A 211 11.17 10.21 9.26
C PHE A 211 9.87 9.50 9.64
N THR A 212 8.72 10.02 9.21
CA THR A 212 7.40 9.41 9.46
C THR A 212 7.32 7.99 8.91
N ARG A 213 7.89 7.75 7.71
CA ARG A 213 7.91 6.43 7.07
C ARG A 213 8.83 5.48 7.82
N GLU A 214 10.03 5.94 8.21
CA GLU A 214 10.98 5.10 8.95
C GLU A 214 10.53 4.78 10.37
N LEU A 215 9.75 5.65 11.03
CA LEU A 215 9.16 5.32 12.34
C LEU A 215 8.23 4.10 12.25
N ILE A 216 7.42 4.01 11.20
CA ILE A 216 6.54 2.85 10.96
C ILE A 216 7.38 1.60 10.69
N ILE A 217 8.45 1.70 9.90
CA ILE A 217 9.37 0.57 9.67
C ILE A 217 10.06 0.14 10.97
N ALA A 218 10.52 1.08 11.79
CA ALA A 218 11.14 0.77 13.09
C ALA A 218 10.16 0.07 14.04
N GLN A 219 8.90 0.51 14.07
CA GLN A 219 7.84 -0.14 14.83
C GLN A 219 7.57 -1.57 14.34
N ILE A 220 7.57 -1.79 13.02
CA ILE A 220 7.43 -3.13 12.43
C ILE A 220 8.63 -4.02 12.80
N ARG A 221 9.86 -3.50 12.69
CA ARG A 221 11.08 -4.21 13.09
C ARG A 221 11.08 -4.54 14.58
N GLN A 222 10.53 -3.67 15.43
CA GLN A 222 10.38 -3.97 16.84
C GLN A 222 9.36 -5.10 17.06
N ALA A 223 8.25 -5.07 16.32
CA ALA A 223 7.25 -6.13 16.42
C ALA A 223 7.80 -7.50 16.03
N THR A 224 8.76 -7.58 15.09
CA THR A 224 9.35 -8.87 14.70
C THR A 224 10.19 -9.51 15.80
N GLN A 225 10.62 -8.75 16.81
CA GLN A 225 11.35 -9.25 17.96
C GLN A 225 10.43 -9.82 19.05
N LEU A 226 9.11 -9.64 18.94
CA LEU A 226 8.15 -10.22 19.87
C LEU A 226 8.04 -11.74 19.69
N GLY A 227 7.58 -12.41 20.75
CA GLY A 227 7.14 -13.80 20.68
C GLY A 227 5.94 -13.96 19.73
N ASP A 228 5.78 -15.14 19.15
CA ASP A 228 4.85 -15.39 18.03
C ASP A 228 3.41 -14.94 18.30
N GLN A 229 2.88 -15.18 19.49
CA GLN A 229 1.52 -14.77 19.86
C GLN A 229 1.35 -13.25 19.91
N ALA A 230 2.32 -12.55 20.49
CA ALA A 230 2.28 -11.09 20.60
C ALA A 230 2.52 -10.43 19.22
N PHE A 231 3.44 -10.98 18.42
CA PHE A 231 3.65 -10.56 17.04
C PHE A 231 2.36 -10.73 16.22
N HIS A 232 1.74 -11.92 16.26
CA HIS A 232 0.48 -12.22 15.58
C HIS A 232 -0.61 -11.19 15.91
N ALA A 233 -0.78 -10.86 17.20
CA ALA A 233 -1.76 -9.86 17.64
C ALA A 233 -1.47 -8.45 17.10
N ALA A 234 -0.19 -8.08 16.96
CA ALA A 234 0.23 -6.77 16.47
C ALA A 234 0.04 -6.58 14.95
N VAL A 235 0.13 -7.65 14.14
CA VAL A 235 0.13 -7.57 12.66
C VAL A 235 -1.02 -6.72 12.11
N SER A 236 -2.25 -6.95 12.57
CA SER A 236 -3.42 -6.20 12.06
C SER A 236 -3.35 -4.70 12.34
N GLY A 237 -2.74 -4.30 13.46
CA GLY A 237 -2.46 -2.90 13.77
C GLY A 237 -1.41 -2.32 12.81
N LEU A 238 -0.32 -3.04 12.60
CA LEU A 238 0.80 -2.61 11.75
C LEU A 238 0.39 -2.48 10.27
N LEU A 239 -0.48 -3.37 9.76
CA LEU A 239 -1.01 -3.27 8.41
C LEU A 239 -1.81 -1.98 8.18
N ARG A 240 -2.51 -1.47 9.21
CA ARG A 240 -3.22 -0.17 9.10
C ARG A 240 -2.25 1.00 8.99
N LEU A 241 -1.06 0.90 9.59
CA LEU A 241 -0.04 1.95 9.55
C LEU A 241 0.66 2.05 8.19
N LEU A 242 0.80 0.93 7.46
CA LEU A 242 1.41 0.93 6.12
C LEU A 242 0.66 1.81 5.12
N GLY A 243 -0.67 1.96 5.29
CA GLY A 243 -1.47 2.91 4.52
C GLY A 243 -1.38 2.70 3.00
N GLY A 244 -1.37 3.81 2.26
CA GLY A 244 -1.33 3.82 0.79
C GLY A 244 0.01 4.18 0.16
N ASN A 245 1.04 4.51 0.95
CA ASN A 245 2.37 4.83 0.41
C ASN A 245 3.06 3.54 -0.06
N GLU A 246 3.21 3.36 -1.38
CA GLU A 246 3.66 2.09 -1.95
C GLU A 246 5.04 1.65 -1.47
N VAL A 247 5.98 2.58 -1.32
CA VAL A 247 7.36 2.25 -0.92
C VAL A 247 7.40 1.75 0.52
N LEU A 248 6.73 2.47 1.43
CA LEU A 248 6.60 2.07 2.82
C LEU A 248 5.87 0.73 2.94
N ARG A 249 4.74 0.61 2.23
CA ARG A 249 3.89 -0.57 2.20
C ARG A 249 4.67 -1.81 1.79
N ASP A 250 5.38 -1.76 0.67
CA ASP A 250 6.07 -2.92 0.13
C ASP A 250 7.20 -3.37 1.08
N ARG A 251 8.02 -2.43 1.58
CA ARG A 251 9.11 -2.74 2.51
C ARG A 251 8.58 -3.29 3.84
N GLY A 252 7.54 -2.69 4.40
CA GLY A 252 6.97 -3.14 5.67
C GLY A 252 6.27 -4.50 5.54
N LEU A 253 5.54 -4.72 4.44
CA LEU A 253 4.87 -6.00 4.18
C LEU A 253 5.89 -7.14 3.98
N GLN A 254 7.03 -6.88 3.35
CA GLN A 254 8.12 -7.87 3.23
C GLN A 254 8.60 -8.33 4.61
N ILE A 255 8.91 -7.39 5.50
CA ILE A 255 9.38 -7.69 6.87
C ILE A 255 8.33 -8.49 7.65
N LEU A 256 7.05 -8.09 7.56
CA LEU A 256 5.96 -8.78 8.26
C LEU A 256 5.79 -10.23 7.77
N LEU A 257 5.76 -10.44 6.46
CA LEU A 257 5.55 -11.77 5.88
C LEU A 257 6.71 -12.72 6.17
N ASP A 258 7.95 -12.24 6.06
CA ASP A 258 9.14 -13.03 6.35
C ASP A 258 9.17 -13.44 7.82
N ARG A 259 8.85 -12.54 8.76
CA ARG A 259 8.75 -12.90 10.18
C ARG A 259 7.61 -13.88 10.45
N TYR A 260 6.46 -13.70 9.80
CA TYR A 260 5.29 -14.55 10.01
C TYR A 260 5.55 -15.99 9.54
N ALA A 261 6.31 -16.16 8.46
CA ALA A 261 6.71 -17.47 7.95
C ALA A 261 7.58 -18.29 8.93
N LEU A 262 8.19 -17.64 9.93
CA LEU A 262 8.97 -18.30 10.98
C LEU A 262 8.11 -18.88 12.11
N ILE A 263 6.81 -18.53 12.19
CA ILE A 263 5.89 -19.09 13.18
C ILE A 263 5.70 -20.58 12.87
N PRO A 264 5.92 -21.51 13.82
CA PRO A 264 5.64 -22.92 13.60
C PRO A 264 4.16 -23.14 13.25
N GLN A 265 3.90 -23.80 12.12
CA GLN A 265 2.53 -24.01 11.59
C GLN A 265 1.72 -22.70 11.57
N PRO A 266 2.13 -21.73 10.74
CA PRO A 266 1.63 -20.37 10.82
C PRO A 266 0.10 -20.34 10.63
N PRO A 267 -0.68 -19.87 11.62
CA PRO A 267 -2.12 -19.83 11.51
C PRO A 267 -2.53 -18.91 10.36
N GLN A 268 -3.70 -19.14 9.78
CA GLN A 268 -4.19 -18.24 8.74
C GLN A 268 -4.43 -16.85 9.32
N HIS A 269 -3.91 -15.83 8.63
CA HIS A 269 -4.18 -14.44 8.94
C HIS A 269 -4.85 -13.73 7.75
N PRO A 270 -6.20 -13.78 7.65
CA PRO A 270 -6.93 -13.25 6.50
C PRO A 270 -6.55 -11.82 6.13
N SER A 271 -6.43 -10.91 7.10
CA SER A 271 -6.06 -9.51 6.79
C SER A 271 -4.65 -9.35 6.23
N LEU A 272 -3.70 -10.21 6.60
CA LEU A 272 -2.32 -10.14 6.09
C LEU A 272 -2.26 -10.73 4.68
N ARG A 273 -2.92 -11.88 4.48
CA ARG A 273 -3.10 -12.51 3.17
C ARG A 273 -3.78 -11.54 2.20
N ASP A 274 -4.94 -11.02 2.55
CA ASP A 274 -5.77 -10.19 1.67
C ASP A 274 -5.06 -8.87 1.35
N TYR A 275 -4.41 -8.26 2.35
CA TYR A 275 -3.60 -7.07 2.12
C TYR A 275 -2.45 -7.36 1.14
N ALA A 276 -1.69 -8.44 1.35
CA ALA A 276 -0.59 -8.79 0.46
C ALA A 276 -1.03 -9.09 -0.97
N VAL A 277 -2.13 -9.83 -1.13
CA VAL A 277 -2.69 -10.18 -2.45
C VAL A 277 -3.29 -8.96 -3.14
N THR A 278 -3.89 -8.02 -2.39
CA THR A 278 -4.35 -6.75 -2.94
C THR A 278 -3.18 -5.92 -3.48
N CYS A 279 -2.05 -5.90 -2.75
CA CYS A 279 -0.88 -5.11 -3.13
C CYS A 279 -0.10 -5.73 -4.28
N TRP A 280 0.12 -7.05 -4.24
CA TRP A 280 1.07 -7.74 -5.12
C TRP A 280 0.44 -8.73 -6.08
N GLY A 281 -0.87 -8.98 -5.96
CA GLY A 281 -1.57 -10.01 -6.72
C GLY A 281 -1.30 -11.41 -6.19
N ASN A 282 -1.86 -12.41 -6.86
CA ASN A 282 -1.67 -13.81 -6.50
C ASN A 282 -0.18 -14.23 -6.57
N PRO A 283 0.39 -14.78 -5.47
CA PRO A 283 1.81 -15.10 -5.36
C PRO A 283 2.33 -16.17 -6.32
N TRP A 284 1.51 -17.08 -6.87
CA TRP A 284 2.02 -18.11 -7.77
C TRP A 284 1.82 -17.79 -9.26
N LEU A 285 1.18 -16.67 -9.60
CA LEU A 285 1.07 -16.25 -10.99
C LEU A 285 2.42 -15.69 -11.49
N PRO A 286 2.92 -16.13 -12.66
CA PRO A 286 4.17 -15.61 -13.23
C PRO A 286 4.17 -14.09 -13.39
N SER A 287 3.01 -13.49 -13.73
CA SER A 287 2.86 -12.04 -13.90
C SER A 287 3.13 -11.21 -12.64
N ASN A 288 3.15 -11.84 -11.46
CA ASN A 288 3.36 -11.17 -10.18
C ASN A 288 4.74 -11.47 -9.58
N GLN A 289 5.60 -12.23 -10.27
CA GLN A 289 6.87 -12.72 -9.73
C GLN A 289 7.75 -11.60 -9.16
N ASP A 290 7.88 -10.48 -9.88
CA ASP A 290 8.72 -9.35 -9.45
C ASP A 290 8.21 -8.69 -8.17
N ARG A 291 6.88 -8.59 -8.00
CA ARG A 291 6.26 -7.98 -6.81
C ARG A 291 6.49 -8.82 -5.55
N TRP A 292 6.53 -10.14 -5.72
CA TRP A 292 6.84 -11.10 -4.66
C TRP A 292 8.34 -11.38 -4.51
N GLY A 293 9.20 -10.80 -5.34
CA GLY A 293 10.64 -11.08 -5.36
C GLY A 293 11.39 -10.58 -4.10
N GLY A 294 10.79 -9.67 -3.33
CA GLY A 294 11.39 -9.12 -2.11
C GLY A 294 11.15 -9.94 -0.84
N VAL A 295 10.30 -10.97 -0.86
CA VAL A 295 10.08 -11.86 0.29
C VAL A 295 10.84 -13.18 0.13
N GLN A 296 11.11 -13.84 1.26
CA GLN A 296 11.66 -15.18 1.25
C GLN A 296 10.68 -16.20 0.63
N THR A 297 11.23 -17.26 0.04
CA THR A 297 10.45 -18.35 -0.57
C THR A 297 9.43 -18.95 0.41
N ALA A 298 9.80 -19.11 1.69
CA ALA A 298 8.92 -19.63 2.73
C ALA A 298 7.68 -18.74 2.94
N ALA A 299 7.87 -17.41 2.97
CA ALA A 299 6.79 -16.45 3.13
C ALA A 299 5.85 -16.44 1.92
N ARG A 300 6.40 -16.44 0.71
CA ARG A 300 5.61 -16.55 -0.53
C ARG A 300 4.81 -17.86 -0.57
N GLN A 301 5.42 -18.97 -0.17
CA GLN A 301 4.75 -20.27 -0.11
C GLN A 301 3.64 -20.29 0.96
N MET A 302 3.88 -19.68 2.13
CA MET A 302 2.88 -19.58 3.19
C MET A 302 1.61 -18.87 2.72
N VAL A 303 1.73 -17.69 2.12
CA VAL A 303 0.58 -16.95 1.58
C VAL A 303 -0.09 -17.74 0.45
N SER A 304 0.70 -18.40 -0.39
CA SER A 304 0.19 -19.29 -1.44
C SER A 304 -0.66 -20.41 -0.86
N ASN A 305 -0.19 -21.06 0.21
CA ASN A 305 -0.94 -22.14 0.86
C ASN A 305 -2.25 -21.63 1.50
N TRP A 306 -2.24 -20.44 2.12
CA TRP A 306 -3.45 -19.85 2.68
C TRP A 306 -4.51 -19.54 1.60
N LEU A 307 -4.09 -19.01 0.45
CA LEU A 307 -4.97 -18.77 -0.69
C LEU A 307 -5.52 -20.06 -1.29
N LYS A 308 -4.67 -21.09 -1.47
CA LYS A 308 -5.13 -22.41 -1.95
C LYS A 308 -6.19 -22.99 -1.04
N LEU A 309 -6.01 -22.87 0.29
CA LEU A 309 -7.01 -23.33 1.25
C LEU A 309 -8.31 -22.52 1.14
N GLU A 310 -8.23 -21.19 1.05
CA GLU A 310 -9.43 -20.35 0.82
C GLU A 310 -10.16 -20.75 -0.46
N PHE A 311 -9.44 -21.02 -1.55
CA PHE A 311 -10.06 -21.40 -2.81
C PHE A 311 -10.70 -22.79 -2.76
N ILE A 312 -10.10 -23.75 -2.05
CA ILE A 312 -10.71 -25.06 -1.78
C ILE A 312 -12.02 -24.87 -1.01
N GLU A 313 -11.99 -24.10 0.08
CA GLU A 313 -13.19 -23.80 0.86
C GLU A 313 -14.26 -23.10 0.02
N LEU A 314 -13.88 -22.08 -0.74
CA LEU A 314 -14.77 -21.32 -1.60
C LEU A 314 -15.44 -22.21 -2.66
N PHE A 315 -14.68 -23.12 -3.27
CA PHE A 315 -15.21 -24.05 -4.28
C PHE A 315 -16.26 -25.00 -3.69
N PHE A 316 -15.95 -25.70 -2.60
CA PHE A 316 -16.86 -26.69 -2.01
C PHE A 316 -18.00 -26.08 -1.17
N THR A 317 -17.99 -24.76 -0.94
CA THR A 317 -19.07 -24.05 -0.24
C THR A 317 -19.95 -23.25 -1.19
N LYS A 318 -19.38 -22.45 -2.09
CA LYS A 318 -20.12 -21.52 -2.97
C LYS A 318 -20.48 -22.12 -4.32
N LEU A 319 -19.70 -23.08 -4.82
CA LEU A 319 -19.94 -23.72 -6.14
C LEU A 319 -20.58 -25.10 -6.02
N ALA A 320 -20.85 -25.57 -4.81
CA ALA A 320 -21.58 -26.81 -4.55
C ALA A 320 -23.06 -26.65 -4.95
N GLN A 321 -23.58 -27.62 -5.71
CA GLN A 321 -24.92 -27.56 -6.29
C GLN A 321 -26.06 -27.57 -5.26
N ASP A 322 -25.83 -28.16 -4.08
CA ASP A 322 -26.89 -28.43 -3.10
C ASP A 322 -26.96 -27.39 -1.96
N GLY A 323 -26.10 -26.36 -1.97
CA GLY A 323 -26.01 -25.36 -0.89
C GLY A 323 -25.53 -25.92 0.46
N LEU A 324 -25.29 -27.23 0.56
CA LEU A 324 -24.66 -27.90 1.69
C LEU A 324 -23.14 -27.86 1.51
N SER A 325 -22.44 -27.30 2.49
CA SER A 325 -20.97 -27.30 2.53
C SER A 325 -20.44 -28.73 2.61
N ASP A 326 -19.73 -29.21 1.57
CA ASP A 326 -19.04 -30.52 1.59
C ASP A 326 -17.77 -30.41 2.44
N THR A 327 -17.96 -30.39 3.75
CA THR A 327 -16.88 -30.26 4.72
C THR A 327 -15.90 -31.43 4.71
N ARG A 328 -16.31 -32.63 4.22
CA ARG A 328 -15.43 -33.80 4.10
C ARG A 328 -14.40 -33.60 3.00
N ARG A 329 -14.83 -33.15 1.81
CA ARG A 329 -13.90 -32.84 0.70
C ARG A 329 -12.97 -31.68 1.05
N VAL A 330 -13.47 -30.63 1.70
CA VAL A 330 -12.62 -29.53 2.20
C VAL A 330 -11.54 -30.06 3.14
N LYS A 331 -11.92 -30.80 4.19
CA LYS A 331 -10.97 -31.37 5.17
C LYS A 331 -9.97 -32.34 4.54
N PHE A 332 -10.37 -33.07 3.50
CA PHE A 332 -9.49 -33.96 2.77
C PHE A 332 -8.45 -33.17 1.97
N TRP A 333 -8.89 -32.28 1.07
CA TRP A 333 -8.01 -31.54 0.18
C TRP A 333 -7.13 -30.51 0.90
N ALA A 334 -7.59 -29.95 2.03
CA ALA A 334 -6.78 -29.07 2.87
C ALA A 334 -5.44 -29.71 3.29
N LYS A 335 -5.42 -31.03 3.52
CA LYS A 335 -4.20 -31.77 3.89
C LYS A 335 -3.18 -31.85 2.75
N TYR A 336 -3.62 -31.68 1.51
CA TYR A 336 -2.78 -31.78 0.31
C TYR A 336 -2.38 -30.41 -0.25
N VAL A 337 -2.81 -29.30 0.35
CA VAL A 337 -2.43 -27.94 -0.09
C VAL A 337 -0.92 -27.77 -0.35
N PRO A 338 0.00 -28.28 0.49
CA PRO A 338 1.43 -28.19 0.21
C PRO A 338 1.88 -28.91 -1.06
N ALA A 339 1.16 -29.96 -1.49
CA ALA A 339 1.45 -30.75 -2.67
C ALA A 339 0.90 -30.13 -3.97
N ILE A 340 -0.04 -29.19 -3.88
CA ILE A 340 -0.68 -28.55 -5.04
C ILE A 340 0.28 -27.50 -5.60
N GLU A 341 0.66 -27.66 -6.85
CA GLU A 341 1.52 -26.74 -7.60
C GLU A 341 0.69 -25.68 -8.32
N GLU A 342 -0.35 -26.11 -9.05
CA GLU A 342 -1.21 -25.26 -9.86
C GLU A 342 -2.69 -25.54 -9.60
N ILE A 343 -3.52 -24.52 -9.80
CA ILE A 343 -4.97 -24.58 -9.64
C ILE A 343 -5.65 -23.88 -10.82
N HIS A 344 -6.70 -24.51 -11.34
CA HIS A 344 -7.65 -23.89 -12.27
C HIS A 344 -9.09 -24.17 -11.86
N PHE A 345 -9.98 -23.24 -12.17
CA PHE A 345 -11.41 -23.35 -11.94
C PHE A 345 -12.16 -23.35 -13.26
N ALA A 346 -12.68 -24.50 -13.64
CA ALA A 346 -13.57 -24.62 -14.80
C ALA A 346 -14.98 -24.20 -14.38
N LEU A 347 -15.39 -22.98 -14.73
CA LEU A 347 -16.68 -22.41 -14.30
C LEU A 347 -17.76 -22.61 -15.37
N GLY A 348 -18.87 -23.23 -14.99
CA GLY A 348 -20.03 -23.40 -15.85
C GLY A 348 -20.76 -22.08 -16.14
N PRO A 349 -21.71 -22.09 -17.09
CA PRO A 349 -22.43 -20.88 -17.51
C PRO A 349 -23.04 -20.06 -16.36
N HIS A 350 -23.59 -20.71 -15.33
CA HIS A 350 -24.18 -19.98 -14.21
C HIS A 350 -23.12 -19.22 -13.40
N ALA A 351 -22.06 -19.90 -12.96
CA ALA A 351 -21.00 -19.26 -12.17
C ALA A 351 -20.21 -18.22 -12.97
N MET A 352 -20.05 -18.44 -14.28
CA MET A 352 -19.31 -17.56 -15.17
C MET A 352 -20.04 -16.24 -15.45
N TYR A 353 -21.38 -16.28 -15.63
CA TYR A 353 -22.15 -15.13 -16.09
C TYR A 353 -23.15 -14.57 -15.07
N SER A 354 -23.33 -15.21 -13.92
CA SER A 354 -24.22 -14.69 -12.87
C SER A 354 -23.78 -13.30 -12.41
N ARG A 355 -24.76 -12.39 -12.30
CA ARG A 355 -24.58 -11.02 -11.79
C ARG A 355 -24.79 -10.91 -10.28
N GLU A 356 -25.10 -12.02 -9.63
CA GLU A 356 -25.19 -12.08 -8.17
C GLU A 356 -23.85 -11.69 -7.55
N ARG A 357 -23.92 -10.95 -6.44
CA ARG A 357 -22.76 -10.38 -5.77
C ARG A 357 -21.70 -11.45 -5.46
N ASP A 358 -22.12 -12.58 -4.90
CA ASP A 358 -21.23 -13.68 -4.52
C ASP A 358 -20.44 -14.23 -5.71
N PHE A 359 -21.07 -14.35 -6.88
CA PHE A 359 -20.40 -14.82 -8.10
C PHE A 359 -19.51 -13.75 -8.73
N VAL A 360 -19.84 -12.47 -8.60
CA VAL A 360 -18.96 -11.37 -9.01
C VAL A 360 -17.70 -11.36 -8.16
N GLU A 361 -17.84 -11.42 -6.83
CA GLU A 361 -16.73 -11.47 -5.88
C GLU A 361 -15.87 -12.73 -6.06
N LEU A 362 -16.50 -13.89 -6.29
CA LEU A 362 -15.82 -15.13 -6.63
C LEU A 362 -14.93 -14.97 -7.87
N ARG A 363 -15.47 -14.44 -8.97
CA ARG A 363 -14.71 -14.30 -10.21
C ARG A 363 -13.55 -13.31 -10.08
N ASP A 364 -13.73 -12.26 -9.28
CA ASP A 364 -12.66 -11.33 -8.96
C ASP A 364 -11.54 -12.01 -8.17
N LYS A 365 -11.88 -12.80 -7.15
CA LYS A 365 -10.90 -13.60 -6.37
C LYS A 365 -10.16 -14.65 -7.21
N LEU A 366 -10.84 -15.25 -8.18
CA LEU A 366 -10.28 -16.30 -9.04
C LEU A 366 -9.64 -15.75 -10.33
N LYS A 367 -9.48 -14.43 -10.46
CA LYS A 367 -8.93 -13.81 -11.66
C LYS A 367 -7.57 -14.42 -12.03
N GLY A 368 -7.43 -14.83 -13.29
CA GLY A 368 -6.24 -15.52 -13.80
C GLY A 368 -6.21 -17.03 -13.57
N LEU A 369 -7.21 -17.60 -12.89
CA LEU A 369 -7.33 -19.05 -12.63
C LEU A 369 -8.58 -19.67 -13.28
N ILE A 370 -9.45 -18.87 -13.88
CA ILE A 370 -10.73 -19.31 -14.45
C ILE A 370 -10.53 -19.84 -15.86
N VAL A 371 -11.13 -21.00 -16.13
CA VAL A 371 -11.29 -21.58 -17.46
C VAL A 371 -12.80 -21.69 -17.75
N PRO A 372 -13.31 -21.27 -18.92
CA PRO A 372 -14.72 -21.46 -19.24
C PRO A 372 -15.06 -22.95 -19.37
N LEU A 373 -16.10 -23.40 -18.68
CA LEU A 373 -16.66 -24.74 -18.84
C LEU A 373 -17.91 -24.69 -19.73
N GLN A 374 -17.84 -25.33 -20.89
CA GLN A 374 -18.97 -25.52 -21.79
C GLN A 374 -19.65 -26.85 -21.45
N ASP A 375 -20.74 -26.75 -20.69
CA ASP A 375 -21.57 -27.87 -20.27
C ASP A 375 -23.04 -27.53 -20.48
N ASN A 376 -23.86 -28.55 -20.77
CA ASN A 376 -25.31 -28.39 -20.86
C ASN A 376 -25.94 -28.16 -19.48
N ILE A 377 -25.26 -28.57 -18.41
CA ILE A 377 -25.67 -28.31 -17.02
C ILE A 377 -24.99 -27.03 -16.54
N ALA A 378 -25.75 -25.94 -16.50
CA ALA A 378 -25.23 -24.59 -16.20
C ALA A 378 -24.54 -24.48 -14.82
N ALA A 379 -24.95 -25.32 -13.86
CA ALA A 379 -24.45 -25.34 -12.49
C ALA A 379 -23.22 -26.24 -12.29
N ASN A 380 -22.75 -26.95 -13.33
CA ASN A 380 -21.53 -27.75 -13.22
C ASN A 380 -20.31 -26.85 -13.13
N ASN A 381 -19.41 -27.15 -12.20
CA ASN A 381 -18.09 -26.54 -12.12
C ASN A 381 -17.06 -27.64 -11.85
N ALA A 382 -15.79 -27.38 -12.17
CA ALA A 382 -14.69 -28.26 -11.82
C ALA A 382 -13.53 -27.49 -11.21
N PHE A 383 -12.89 -28.13 -10.23
CA PHE A 383 -11.66 -27.71 -9.60
C PHE A 383 -10.55 -28.62 -10.08
N ILE A 384 -9.52 -28.02 -10.68
CA ILE A 384 -8.43 -28.73 -11.34
C ILE A 384 -7.15 -28.40 -10.57
N MET A 385 -6.46 -29.43 -10.08
CA MET A 385 -5.23 -29.29 -9.31
C MET A 385 -4.10 -30.06 -9.98
N THR A 386 -2.93 -29.44 -10.11
CA THR A 386 -1.70 -30.14 -10.50
C THR A 386 -0.90 -30.46 -9.24
N MET A 387 -0.50 -31.71 -9.04
CA MET A 387 0.31 -32.19 -7.91
C MET A 387 1.34 -33.21 -8.41
N GLY A 388 2.63 -32.89 -8.47
CA GLY A 388 3.63 -33.81 -9.00
C GLY A 388 3.26 -34.23 -10.42
N ASP A 389 3.16 -35.53 -10.72
CA ASP A 389 2.75 -36.04 -12.05
C ASP A 389 1.23 -36.11 -12.28
N LEU A 390 0.41 -35.73 -11.30
CA LEU A 390 -1.05 -35.85 -11.34
C LEU A 390 -1.70 -34.51 -11.72
N VAL A 391 -2.62 -34.54 -12.69
CA VAL A 391 -3.66 -33.52 -12.86
C VAL A 391 -4.98 -34.11 -12.37
N ALA A 392 -5.43 -33.60 -11.22
CA ALA A 392 -6.65 -33.99 -10.54
C ALA A 392 -7.81 -33.09 -10.98
N VAL A 393 -8.93 -33.69 -11.37
CA VAL A 393 -10.17 -32.98 -11.73
C VAL A 393 -11.28 -33.42 -10.79
N GLU A 394 -11.76 -32.47 -10.01
CA GLU A 394 -12.78 -32.64 -8.98
C GLU A 394 -14.01 -31.81 -9.36
N PHE A 395 -15.19 -32.41 -9.40
CA PHE A 395 -16.41 -31.72 -9.84
C PHE A 395 -17.26 -31.28 -8.65
N SER A 396 -17.94 -30.14 -8.78
CA SER A 396 -18.67 -29.53 -7.66
C SER A 396 -19.97 -30.24 -7.25
N GLY A 397 -20.53 -31.10 -8.11
CA GLY A 397 -21.74 -31.88 -7.78
C GLY A 397 -21.44 -33.12 -6.93
N ALA A 398 -22.26 -33.40 -5.91
CA ALA A 398 -22.07 -34.49 -4.95
C ALA A 398 -22.00 -35.89 -5.60
N SER A 399 -22.69 -36.08 -6.73
CA SER A 399 -22.75 -37.34 -7.50
C SER A 399 -21.62 -37.54 -8.51
N ASN A 400 -20.71 -36.56 -8.67
CA ASN A 400 -19.64 -36.65 -9.65
C ASN A 400 -18.39 -37.36 -9.10
N ALA A 401 -17.72 -38.09 -10.00
CA ALA A 401 -16.47 -38.78 -9.72
C ALA A 401 -15.26 -37.85 -9.91
N PHE A 402 -14.20 -38.14 -9.17
CA PHE A 402 -12.85 -37.62 -9.35
C PHE A 402 -12.16 -38.29 -10.53
N TYR A 403 -11.48 -37.49 -11.37
CA TYR A 403 -10.68 -37.96 -12.50
C TYR A 403 -9.23 -37.53 -12.30
N GLY A 404 -8.30 -38.48 -12.34
CA GLY A 404 -6.86 -38.17 -12.28
C GLY A 404 -6.16 -38.54 -13.57
N TYR A 405 -5.35 -37.63 -14.10
CA TYR A 405 -4.57 -37.81 -15.32
C TYR A 405 -3.07 -37.76 -15.00
N ASN A 406 -2.30 -38.66 -15.59
CA ASN A 406 -0.85 -38.60 -15.50
C ASN A 406 -0.32 -37.70 -16.63
N VAL A 407 0.40 -36.64 -16.29
CA VAL A 407 0.91 -35.68 -17.29
C VAL A 407 1.96 -36.26 -18.24
N LYS A 408 2.55 -37.40 -17.89
CA LYS A 408 3.48 -38.12 -18.76
C LYS A 408 2.75 -38.75 -19.94
N ASN A 409 1.43 -38.91 -19.83
CA ASN A 409 0.56 -39.34 -20.91
C ASN A 409 0.02 -38.13 -21.67
N ARG A 410 -0.52 -38.38 -22.88
CA ARG A 410 -1.22 -37.35 -23.65
C ARG A 410 -2.44 -36.84 -22.87
N MET A 411 -2.43 -35.55 -22.51
CA MET A 411 -3.55 -34.91 -21.84
C MET A 411 -4.77 -34.81 -22.76
N PRO A 412 -5.99 -35.13 -22.26
CA PRO A 412 -7.21 -35.09 -23.07
C PRO A 412 -7.83 -33.68 -23.20
N PHE A 413 -7.27 -32.70 -22.50
CA PHE A 413 -7.70 -31.30 -22.52
C PHE A 413 -6.52 -30.34 -22.37
N ASP A 414 -6.76 -29.10 -22.80
CA ASP A 414 -5.92 -27.92 -22.71
C ASP A 414 -6.71 -26.83 -21.97
N LEU A 415 -6.12 -26.32 -20.88
CA LEU A 415 -6.72 -25.33 -19.99
C LEU A 415 -6.61 -23.89 -20.53
N THR A 416 -5.87 -23.67 -21.62
CA THR A 416 -5.84 -22.38 -22.32
C THR A 416 -7.09 -22.14 -23.17
N GLN A 417 -7.93 -23.18 -23.34
CA GLN A 417 -9.15 -23.16 -24.14
C GLN A 417 -10.36 -23.53 -23.27
N PRO A 418 -11.59 -23.16 -23.68
CA PRO A 418 -12.81 -23.64 -23.03
C PRO A 418 -12.86 -25.18 -22.97
N VAL A 419 -13.08 -25.73 -21.77
CA VAL A 419 -13.14 -27.17 -21.53
C VAL A 419 -14.59 -27.67 -21.53
N ARG A 420 -14.77 -28.99 -21.65
CA ARG A 420 -16.09 -29.65 -21.74
C ARG A 420 -16.18 -30.85 -20.79
N THR A 421 -17.35 -31.49 -20.70
CA THR A 421 -17.59 -32.70 -19.88
C THR A 421 -18.12 -33.95 -20.59
N PRO A 422 -18.52 -33.98 -21.89
CA PRO A 422 -18.89 -35.24 -22.53
C PRO A 422 -17.74 -36.25 -22.47
N VAL A 423 -18.02 -37.50 -22.07
CA VAL A 423 -16.97 -38.51 -21.93
C VAL A 423 -16.28 -38.74 -23.28
N ASN A 424 -14.95 -38.64 -23.30
CA ASN A 424 -14.12 -38.72 -24.51
C ASN A 424 -14.42 -37.65 -25.57
N GLY A 425 -15.16 -36.59 -25.22
CA GLY A 425 -15.36 -35.45 -26.09
C GLY A 425 -14.08 -34.65 -26.31
N GLN A 426 -14.07 -33.81 -27.35
CA GLN A 426 -12.98 -32.88 -27.60
C GLN A 426 -12.81 -31.92 -26.42
N ASN A 427 -11.56 -31.73 -25.98
CA ASN A 427 -11.18 -30.88 -24.85
C ASN A 427 -11.98 -31.17 -23.56
N SER A 428 -12.31 -32.45 -23.33
CA SER A 428 -13.17 -32.85 -22.22
C SER A 428 -12.39 -33.22 -20.96
N LEU A 429 -12.84 -32.68 -19.84
CA LEU A 429 -12.40 -33.03 -18.50
C LEU A 429 -12.76 -34.48 -18.10
N LYS A 430 -13.68 -35.14 -18.82
CA LYS A 430 -14.03 -36.54 -18.63
C LYS A 430 -13.48 -37.37 -19.78
N ASN A 431 -12.46 -38.19 -19.51
CA ASN A 431 -11.87 -39.07 -20.51
C ASN A 431 -11.58 -40.47 -19.95
N SER A 432 -11.58 -41.47 -20.83
CA SER A 432 -11.20 -42.86 -20.54
C SER A 432 -9.70 -43.06 -20.34
N SER A 433 -8.86 -42.16 -20.85
CA SER A 433 -7.40 -42.15 -20.64
C SER A 433 -6.93 -41.80 -19.23
N ARG A 434 -7.87 -41.59 -18.30
CA ARG A 434 -7.59 -41.28 -16.89
C ARG A 434 -6.82 -42.41 -16.20
N ALA A 435 -5.86 -42.04 -15.37
CA ALA A 435 -5.11 -42.95 -14.51
C ALA A 435 -5.85 -43.24 -13.19
N LEU A 436 -6.66 -42.29 -12.71
CA LEU A 436 -7.52 -42.45 -11.53
C LEU A 436 -8.98 -42.17 -11.87
N TYR A 437 -9.87 -42.96 -11.27
CA TYR A 437 -11.30 -42.75 -11.32
C TYR A 437 -11.92 -43.14 -9.99
N LEU A 438 -12.25 -42.14 -9.18
CA LEU A 438 -12.63 -42.38 -7.79
C LEU A 438 -13.99 -41.73 -7.50
N ARG A 439 -14.88 -42.46 -6.83
CA ARG A 439 -16.19 -41.96 -6.40
C ARG A 439 -16.18 -41.61 -4.91
N HIS A 440 -16.86 -40.55 -4.51
CA HIS A 440 -17.01 -40.14 -3.10
C HIS A 440 -18.02 -41.04 -2.36
N GLN A 441 -17.77 -42.35 -2.37
CA GLN A 441 -18.65 -43.38 -1.81
C GLN A 441 -17.90 -44.20 -0.75
N ASP A 442 -18.50 -44.27 0.44
CA ASP A 442 -18.00 -45.03 1.59
C ASP A 442 -18.28 -46.53 1.42
N ASN A 443 -17.57 -47.36 2.19
CA ASN A 443 -17.72 -48.83 2.21
C ASN A 443 -17.47 -49.52 0.85
N VAL A 444 -16.49 -49.02 0.10
CA VAL A 444 -16.10 -49.57 -1.20
C VAL A 444 -14.69 -50.14 -1.12
N LEU A 445 -14.49 -51.36 -1.67
CA LEU A 445 -13.19 -52.05 -1.72
C LEU A 445 -12.51 -52.19 -0.34
N GLY A 446 -13.28 -52.41 0.72
CA GLY A 446 -12.76 -52.61 2.08
C GLY A 446 -12.39 -51.33 2.84
N PHE A 447 -12.64 -50.14 2.28
CA PHE A 447 -12.43 -48.88 2.97
C PHE A 447 -13.73 -48.37 3.62
N ASN A 448 -13.68 -48.09 4.93
CA ASN A 448 -14.81 -47.54 5.68
C ASN A 448 -15.27 -46.16 5.16
N GLY A 449 -14.34 -45.36 4.62
CA GLY A 449 -14.62 -44.05 4.05
C GLY A 449 -13.87 -43.82 2.75
N TRP A 450 -14.44 -43.05 1.83
CA TRP A 450 -13.82 -42.77 0.54
C TRP A 450 -12.45 -42.07 0.68
N GLU A 451 -12.23 -41.28 1.73
CA GLU A 451 -10.99 -40.56 2.00
C GLU A 451 -9.79 -41.50 2.12
N GLY A 452 -9.99 -42.65 2.81
CA GLY A 452 -8.95 -43.65 2.98
C GLY A 452 -8.51 -44.25 1.64
N ARG A 453 -9.48 -44.53 0.75
CA ARG A 453 -9.21 -45.03 -0.59
C ARG A 453 -8.49 -43.99 -1.45
N PHE A 454 -8.94 -42.73 -1.42
CA PHE A 454 -8.27 -41.66 -2.16
C PHE A 454 -6.82 -41.49 -1.69
N GLN A 455 -6.58 -41.49 -0.37
CA GLN A 455 -5.24 -41.38 0.18
C GLN A 455 -4.34 -42.54 -0.26
N ASP A 456 -4.85 -43.78 -0.26
CA ASP A 456 -4.07 -44.93 -0.70
C ASP A 456 -3.73 -44.88 -2.19
N GLU A 457 -4.70 -44.52 -3.03
CA GLU A 457 -4.53 -44.37 -4.49
C GLU A 457 -3.54 -43.25 -4.85
N LEU A 458 -3.65 -42.08 -4.22
CA LEU A 458 -2.71 -40.97 -4.41
C LEU A 458 -1.28 -41.33 -4.00
N ARG A 459 -1.14 -42.04 -2.88
CA ARG A 459 0.16 -42.48 -2.36
C ARG A 459 0.78 -43.56 -3.25
N THR A 460 0.04 -44.60 -3.59
CA THR A 460 0.59 -45.77 -4.28
C THR A 460 0.90 -45.49 -5.75
N LYS A 461 0.05 -44.71 -6.44
CA LYS A 461 0.20 -44.47 -7.89
C LYS A 461 0.99 -43.20 -8.23
N PHE A 462 1.01 -42.21 -7.34
CA PHE A 462 1.64 -40.91 -7.61
C PHE A 462 2.62 -40.45 -6.51
N ASN A 463 2.79 -41.23 -5.43
CA ASN A 463 3.61 -40.86 -4.26
C ASN A 463 3.23 -39.50 -3.64
N ILE A 464 1.96 -39.11 -3.76
CA ILE A 464 1.44 -37.87 -3.16
C ILE A 464 0.99 -38.18 -1.73
N ARG A 465 1.48 -37.40 -0.77
CA ARG A 465 1.20 -37.58 0.66
C ARG A 465 0.67 -36.29 1.29
N PRO A 466 -0.22 -36.37 2.29
CA PRO A 466 -0.69 -35.20 3.00
C PRO A 466 0.47 -34.50 3.73
N GLY A 467 0.47 -33.17 3.74
CA GLY A 467 1.45 -32.34 4.45
C GLY A 467 2.84 -32.27 3.80
N VAL A 468 3.06 -32.96 2.69
CA VAL A 468 4.36 -33.00 1.99
C VAL A 468 4.29 -32.19 0.71
N THR A 469 5.26 -31.32 0.47
CA THR A 469 5.40 -30.62 -0.80
C THR A 469 5.78 -31.59 -1.91
N SER A 470 5.06 -31.55 -3.03
CA SER A 470 5.41 -32.34 -4.21
C SER A 470 6.81 -31.92 -4.70
N PRO A 471 7.67 -32.86 -5.13
CA PRO A 471 8.91 -32.47 -5.79
C PRO A 471 8.56 -31.63 -7.01
N GLN A 472 9.02 -30.37 -7.04
CA GLN A 472 8.76 -29.48 -8.17
C GLN A 472 9.18 -30.17 -9.46
N ARG A 473 8.30 -30.19 -10.46
CA ARG A 473 8.72 -30.59 -11.80
C ARG A 473 9.83 -29.64 -12.24
N VAL A 474 11.00 -30.19 -12.56
CA VAL A 474 11.93 -29.50 -13.45
C VAL A 474 11.19 -29.42 -14.78
N VAL A 475 10.59 -28.26 -15.06
CA VAL A 475 10.18 -27.92 -16.41
C VAL A 475 11.49 -27.80 -17.19
N VAL A 476 11.95 -28.91 -17.75
CA VAL A 476 12.85 -28.84 -18.89
C VAL A 476 12.00 -28.14 -19.94
N GLU A 477 12.24 -26.85 -20.13
CA GLU A 477 11.83 -26.14 -21.33
C GLU A 477 12.20 -27.08 -22.47
N ARG A 478 11.20 -27.73 -23.08
CA ARG A 478 11.43 -28.36 -24.36
C ARG A 478 11.71 -27.19 -25.28
N GLN A 479 13.01 -26.90 -25.47
CA GLN A 479 13.47 -26.26 -26.67
C GLN A 479 12.75 -26.99 -27.80
N TRP A 480 11.79 -26.31 -28.41
CA TRP A 480 11.38 -26.64 -29.75
C TRP A 480 12.65 -26.45 -30.58
N ASN A 481 13.38 -27.54 -30.79
CA ASN A 481 14.36 -27.57 -31.86
C ASN A 481 13.56 -27.36 -33.14
N ASP A 482 13.65 -26.16 -33.69
CA ASP A 482 13.32 -25.89 -35.08
C ASP A 482 14.13 -26.85 -35.94
N ALA A 483 13.54 -27.98 -36.27
CA ALA A 483 13.99 -28.76 -37.40
C ALA A 483 13.67 -27.94 -38.67
N PRO A 484 14.65 -27.69 -39.55
CA PRO A 484 14.44 -26.85 -40.72
C PRO A 484 13.39 -27.47 -41.64
N ALA A 485 12.39 -26.67 -42.02
CA ALA A 485 11.36 -27.05 -42.97
C ALA A 485 11.97 -27.43 -44.34
N PRO A 486 11.41 -28.42 -45.06
CA PRO A 486 11.87 -28.78 -46.39
C PRO A 486 11.62 -27.63 -47.39
N PRO A 487 12.48 -27.46 -48.41
CA PRO A 487 12.44 -26.30 -49.30
C PRO A 487 11.27 -26.40 -50.29
N HIS A 488 10.42 -25.37 -50.32
CA HIS A 488 9.48 -25.15 -51.42
C HIS A 488 10.18 -24.43 -52.59
N PRO A 489 9.91 -24.82 -53.86
CA PRO A 489 10.58 -24.27 -55.03
C PRO A 489 10.12 -22.84 -55.35
N LYS A 490 11.09 -22.01 -55.73
CA LYS A 490 10.94 -20.60 -56.13
C LYS A 490 10.39 -20.49 -57.56
N SER A 491 9.52 -19.51 -57.77
CA SER A 491 9.20 -18.93 -59.08
C SER A 491 9.27 -17.39 -58.98
N PRO A 492 9.61 -16.69 -60.07
CA PRO A 492 10.63 -15.65 -60.06
C PRO A 492 10.11 -14.21 -59.94
N GLN A 493 10.96 -13.36 -59.39
CA GLN A 493 10.83 -11.90 -59.37
C GLN A 493 11.48 -11.27 -60.61
N THR A 494 10.85 -10.24 -61.19
CA THR A 494 11.52 -9.11 -61.88
C THR A 494 10.51 -7.95 -62.08
N PRO A 495 10.94 -6.68 -62.32
CA PRO A 495 11.27 -5.72 -61.27
C PRO A 495 10.49 -4.38 -61.36
N LEU A 496 10.67 -3.54 -60.34
CA LEU A 496 10.14 -2.17 -60.19
C LEU A 496 10.48 -1.22 -61.35
N PHE A 497 9.55 -0.29 -61.68
CA PHE A 497 9.89 1.07 -62.11
C PHE A 497 8.82 2.12 -61.75
N ALA A 498 9.34 3.25 -61.24
CA ALA A 498 8.93 4.66 -61.38
C ALA A 498 7.57 5.20 -60.87
N ALA A 499 7.69 6.24 -60.04
CA ALA A 499 6.65 7.19 -59.67
C ALA A 499 6.41 8.25 -60.75
N ARG A 500 5.14 8.66 -60.97
CA ARG A 500 4.72 10.08 -61.14
C ARG A 500 3.18 10.23 -61.31
N THR A 501 2.64 11.10 -60.45
CA THR A 501 1.58 12.12 -60.61
C THR A 501 0.58 12.06 -61.77
N LEU A 502 -0.74 12.11 -61.45
CA LEU A 502 -1.76 13.11 -61.85
C LEU A 502 -3.20 12.55 -61.70
N ALA A 503 -4.12 13.37 -61.17
CA ALA A 503 -5.58 13.18 -61.21
C ALA A 503 -6.18 13.90 -62.45
N PRO A 504 -7.51 14.01 -62.72
CA PRO A 504 -8.72 13.30 -62.22
C PRO A 504 -9.72 12.88 -63.36
N ALA A 505 -10.97 12.51 -63.00
CA ALA A 505 -12.22 12.36 -63.81
C ALA A 505 -12.40 11.04 -64.62
N ALA A 506 -13.59 10.51 -64.94
CA ALA A 506 -14.99 10.58 -64.51
C ALA A 506 -15.77 9.43 -65.22
N SER A 507 -17.08 9.30 -64.95
CA SER A 507 -18.09 8.40 -65.59
C SER A 507 -18.11 6.92 -65.16
N THR A 508 -19.23 6.23 -64.93
CA THR A 508 -20.68 6.52 -65.02
C THR A 508 -21.46 5.41 -64.26
N ARG A 509 -22.57 5.80 -63.63
CA ARG A 509 -23.65 4.99 -62.99
C ARG A 509 -24.35 4.01 -63.98
N PRO A 510 -25.31 3.11 -63.60
CA PRO A 510 -26.16 3.13 -62.38
C PRO A 510 -26.45 1.77 -61.67
N MET A 511 -26.92 1.88 -60.42
CA MET A 511 -27.73 0.87 -59.71
C MET A 511 -29.05 1.51 -59.24
N PRO A 512 -30.17 0.77 -59.15
CA PRO A 512 -31.43 1.28 -58.63
C PRO A 512 -31.51 1.27 -57.09
N ARG A 513 -32.25 2.27 -56.59
CA ARG A 513 -32.72 2.51 -55.21
C ARG A 513 -33.81 1.48 -54.83
N THR A 514 -34.11 1.20 -53.55
CA THR A 514 -34.76 2.11 -52.57
C THR A 514 -34.70 1.51 -51.14
N PHE A 515 -34.19 2.28 -50.14
CA PHE A 515 -34.90 2.93 -49.00
C PHE A 515 -35.25 1.98 -47.83
N THR A 516 -35.04 2.28 -46.54
CA THR A 516 -34.99 3.58 -45.82
C THR A 516 -34.43 3.40 -44.40
N THR A 517 -33.69 4.38 -43.89
CA THR A 517 -33.49 4.65 -42.45
C THR A 517 -33.66 6.16 -42.24
N PRO A 518 -34.43 6.64 -41.24
CA PRO A 518 -34.58 8.07 -41.01
C PRO A 518 -33.41 8.67 -40.21
N ALA A 519 -33.14 9.93 -40.52
CA ALA A 519 -32.07 10.81 -40.04
C ALA A 519 -32.31 11.39 -38.63
N PRO A 520 -31.29 12.03 -38.01
CA PRO A 520 -31.38 12.67 -36.69
C PRO A 520 -31.89 14.12 -36.79
N VAL A 521 -32.58 14.57 -35.72
CA VAL A 521 -33.13 15.93 -35.52
C VAL A 521 -32.45 16.53 -34.24
N PRO A 522 -32.44 17.85 -33.99
CA PRO A 522 -31.23 18.65 -33.83
C PRO A 522 -30.93 19.01 -32.36
N LYS A 523 -29.70 19.46 -32.10
CA LYS A 523 -29.27 19.96 -30.80
C LYS A 523 -29.95 21.30 -30.48
N SER A 524 -30.76 21.32 -29.43
CA SER A 524 -31.29 22.53 -28.80
C SER A 524 -30.23 23.15 -27.86
N THR A 525 -30.05 24.46 -27.99
CA THR A 525 -29.18 25.35 -27.24
C THR A 525 -29.84 25.88 -25.95
N ALA A 526 -29.15 25.74 -24.81
CA ALA A 526 -29.03 26.67 -23.66
C ALA A 526 -28.93 25.93 -22.30
N PRO A 527 -28.32 26.51 -21.24
CA PRO A 527 -27.06 27.25 -21.15
C PRO A 527 -26.00 26.46 -20.33
N ALA A 528 -24.73 26.77 -20.55
CA ALA A 528 -23.64 26.25 -19.72
C ALA A 528 -23.64 26.94 -18.36
N PHE A 529 -24.14 26.26 -17.32
CA PHE A 529 -23.79 26.58 -15.94
C PHE A 529 -22.48 25.88 -15.60
N ALA A 530 -21.41 26.66 -15.58
CA ALA A 530 -20.19 26.27 -14.87
C ALA A 530 -20.56 26.12 -13.39
N THR A 531 -20.69 24.88 -12.91
CA THR A 531 -20.87 24.59 -11.49
C THR A 531 -19.49 24.41 -10.89
N ASP A 532 -19.10 25.42 -10.10
CA ASP A 532 -17.97 25.38 -9.19
C ASP A 532 -18.10 24.16 -8.26
N GLN A 533 -17.21 23.18 -8.42
CA GLN A 533 -17.23 21.90 -7.68
C GLN A 533 -16.76 22.05 -6.22
N SER A 534 -16.49 23.28 -5.76
CA SER A 534 -15.91 23.55 -4.45
C SER A 534 -16.84 24.25 -3.44
N ALA A 535 -18.05 24.65 -3.85
CA ALA A 535 -18.99 25.35 -2.96
C ALA A 535 -19.74 24.38 -2.02
N PRO A 536 -19.71 24.59 -0.69
CA PRO A 536 -20.49 23.80 0.25
C PRO A 536 -22.01 23.98 0.02
N PHE A 537 -22.79 22.90 0.17
CA PHE A 537 -24.25 22.99 0.21
C PHE A 537 -24.71 23.89 1.36
N ALA A 538 -25.79 24.65 1.16
CA ALA A 538 -26.37 25.47 2.21
C ALA A 538 -26.67 24.60 3.45
N PRO A 539 -26.27 25.03 4.67
CA PRO A 539 -26.43 24.23 5.89
C PRO A 539 -27.89 23.88 6.21
N ASP A 540 -28.85 24.66 5.68
CA ASP A 540 -30.29 24.52 5.96
C ASP A 540 -31.07 23.86 4.81
N LEU A 541 -30.39 23.17 3.88
CA LEU A 541 -31.06 22.54 2.73
C LEU A 541 -32.06 21.48 3.22
N PRO A 542 -33.37 21.56 2.89
CA PRO A 542 -34.36 20.61 3.37
C PRO A 542 -34.23 19.25 2.67
N PHE A 543 -34.59 18.17 3.38
CA PHE A 543 -34.64 16.84 2.79
C PHE A 543 -35.80 16.72 1.79
N THR A 544 -35.47 16.65 0.50
CA THR A 544 -36.37 16.26 -0.59
C THR A 544 -35.65 15.26 -1.50
N MET A 545 -36.40 14.45 -2.25
CA MET A 545 -35.79 13.50 -3.20
C MET A 545 -35.01 14.20 -4.31
N ASP A 546 -35.43 15.40 -4.70
CA ASP A 546 -34.73 16.19 -5.73
C ASP A 546 -33.43 16.77 -5.19
N ASN A 547 -33.44 17.33 -3.97
CA ASN A 547 -32.22 17.81 -3.31
C ASN A 547 -31.22 16.66 -3.06
N LEU A 548 -31.72 15.48 -2.68
CA LEU A 548 -30.88 14.30 -2.50
C LEU A 548 -30.21 13.86 -3.80
N ARG A 549 -30.96 13.86 -4.91
CA ARG A 549 -30.42 13.54 -6.24
C ARG A 549 -29.39 14.55 -6.70
N GLU A 550 -29.62 15.84 -6.46
CA GLU A 550 -28.66 16.90 -6.80
C GLU A 550 -27.36 16.77 -6.00
N VAL A 551 -27.47 16.52 -4.68
CA VAL A 551 -26.30 16.27 -3.82
C VAL A 551 -25.53 15.04 -4.30
N CYS A 552 -26.22 13.94 -4.59
CA CYS A 552 -25.61 12.69 -5.05
C CYS A 552 -24.94 12.86 -6.43
N MET A 553 -25.55 13.60 -7.35
CA MET A 553 -24.99 13.90 -8.67
C MET A 553 -23.68 14.70 -8.56
N ARG A 554 -23.62 15.70 -7.69
CA ARG A 554 -22.42 16.52 -7.47
C ARG A 554 -21.24 15.75 -6.88
N ILE A 555 -21.51 14.74 -6.04
CA ILE A 555 -20.46 13.94 -5.39
C ILE A 555 -20.19 12.60 -6.08
N GLY A 556 -20.83 12.33 -7.22
CA GLY A 556 -20.73 11.06 -7.93
C GLY A 556 -21.26 9.85 -7.15
N ALA A 557 -22.18 10.06 -6.21
CA ALA A 557 -22.83 8.98 -5.44
C ALA A 557 -24.13 8.52 -6.10
N SER A 558 -24.51 7.26 -5.86
CA SER A 558 -25.79 6.72 -6.35
C SER A 558 -26.82 6.60 -5.22
N VAL A 559 -28.07 6.93 -5.52
CA VAL A 559 -29.22 6.68 -4.63
C VAL A 559 -29.86 5.34 -5.00
N GLN A 560 -30.10 4.47 -4.03
CA GLN A 560 -30.95 3.29 -4.18
C GLN A 560 -32.17 3.43 -3.29
N ASP A 561 -33.33 3.66 -3.90
CA ASP A 561 -34.59 3.64 -3.18
C ASP A 561 -35.11 2.19 -3.12
N ARG A 562 -35.36 1.70 -1.90
CA ARG A 562 -35.99 0.40 -1.64
C ARG A 562 -37.21 0.54 -0.71
N SER A 563 -37.73 1.76 -0.55
CA SER A 563 -38.85 2.06 0.36
C SER A 563 -40.15 1.33 -0.06
N ASP A 564 -40.35 1.14 -1.36
CA ASP A 564 -41.49 0.45 -1.98
C ASP A 564 -41.63 -1.04 -1.59
N ARG A 565 -40.59 -1.65 -1.01
CA ARG A 565 -40.57 -3.06 -0.59
C ARG A 565 -40.32 -3.23 0.92
N GLY A 566 -40.67 -2.23 1.72
CA GLY A 566 -40.41 -2.22 3.17
C GLY A 566 -38.92 -2.04 3.54
N GLY A 567 -38.10 -1.61 2.57
CA GLY A 567 -36.68 -1.34 2.72
C GLY A 567 -36.36 0.12 3.08
N ALA A 568 -35.07 0.44 3.13
CA ALA A 568 -34.58 1.79 3.38
C ALA A 568 -34.13 2.49 2.09
N LEU A 569 -34.12 3.82 2.11
CA LEU A 569 -33.47 4.64 1.11
C LEU A 569 -31.96 4.67 1.38
N TRP A 570 -31.14 4.34 0.38
CA TRP A 570 -29.69 4.25 0.50
C TRP A 570 -28.98 5.30 -0.37
N VAL A 571 -27.91 5.88 0.16
CA VAL A 571 -26.94 6.73 -0.56
C VAL A 571 -25.57 6.07 -0.50
N MET A 572 -25.08 5.65 -1.66
CA MET A 572 -23.80 4.94 -1.80
C MET A 572 -22.64 5.96 -1.88
N ALA A 573 -22.39 6.64 -0.77
CA ALA A 573 -21.30 7.60 -0.63
C ALA A 573 -20.35 7.19 0.50
N PRO A 574 -19.02 7.38 0.33
CA PRO A 574 -18.07 7.10 1.39
C PRO A 574 -18.14 8.15 2.51
N ALA A 575 -17.86 7.76 3.76
CA ALA A 575 -18.02 8.61 4.94
C ALA A 575 -16.94 9.70 5.13
N HIS A 576 -15.94 9.78 4.25
CA HIS A 576 -14.78 10.67 4.42
C HIS A 576 -15.00 12.10 3.90
N ILE A 577 -16.20 12.42 3.37
CA ILE A 577 -16.54 13.78 2.92
C ILE A 577 -17.24 14.51 4.07
N PRO A 578 -16.56 15.43 4.80
CA PRO A 578 -17.07 15.96 6.06
C PRO A 578 -18.41 16.72 5.92
N HIS A 579 -18.56 17.52 4.87
CA HIS A 579 -19.78 18.31 4.63
C HIS A 579 -21.01 17.46 4.28
N ILE A 580 -20.79 16.32 3.58
CA ILE A 580 -21.86 15.37 3.23
C ILE A 580 -22.28 14.54 4.45
N ARG A 581 -21.30 14.20 5.30
CA ARG A 581 -21.56 13.50 6.56
C ARG A 581 -22.52 14.30 7.43
N GLU A 582 -22.29 15.60 7.57
CA GLU A 582 -23.13 16.50 8.36
C GLU A 582 -24.53 16.65 7.73
N LEU A 583 -24.61 16.92 6.43
CA LEU A 583 -25.88 17.07 5.70
C LEU A 583 -26.75 15.80 5.76
N LEU A 584 -26.19 14.63 5.46
CA LEU A 584 -26.93 13.35 5.49
C LEU A 584 -27.35 12.98 6.92
N THR A 585 -26.53 13.29 7.93
CA THR A 585 -26.90 13.09 9.33
C THR A 585 -28.07 13.99 9.73
N ASN A 586 -28.05 15.26 9.31
CA ASN A 586 -29.15 16.21 9.54
C ASN A 586 -30.44 15.77 8.84
N TRP A 587 -30.33 15.14 7.68
CA TRP A 587 -31.47 14.51 6.99
C TRP A 587 -31.92 13.18 7.60
N GLY A 588 -31.26 12.69 8.64
CA GLY A 588 -31.64 11.46 9.37
C GLY A 588 -31.09 10.16 8.76
N PHE A 589 -30.10 10.22 7.88
CA PHE A 589 -29.41 9.04 7.38
C PHE A 589 -28.38 8.51 8.39
N LYS A 590 -28.22 7.19 8.45
CA LYS A 590 -27.25 6.47 9.27
C LYS A 590 -26.20 5.83 8.38
N PHE A 591 -24.92 5.93 8.74
CA PHE A 591 -23.84 5.33 7.97
C PHE A 591 -23.56 3.88 8.38
N THR A 592 -23.37 2.99 7.40
CA THR A 592 -22.91 1.62 7.60
C THR A 592 -21.63 1.38 6.80
N ILE A 593 -20.56 1.01 7.51
CA ILE A 593 -19.25 0.73 6.91
C ILE A 593 -19.40 -0.34 5.82
N GLY A 594 -18.86 -0.06 4.62
CA GLY A 594 -18.91 -0.95 3.47
C GLY A 594 -20.26 -1.03 2.75
N LYS A 595 -21.30 -0.31 3.21
CA LYS A 595 -22.63 -0.29 2.57
C LYS A 595 -23.13 1.11 2.19
N GLY A 596 -22.73 2.16 2.90
CA GLY A 596 -23.16 3.54 2.63
C GLY A 596 -24.15 4.08 3.67
N TRP A 597 -24.82 5.17 3.33
CA TRP A 597 -25.78 5.86 4.19
C TRP A 597 -27.19 5.34 3.94
N TRP A 598 -28.01 5.20 4.97
CA TRP A 598 -29.39 4.75 4.82
C TRP A 598 -30.36 5.49 5.73
N LYS A 599 -31.59 5.69 5.26
CA LYS A 599 -32.70 6.24 6.03
C LYS A 599 -33.94 5.38 5.78
N LYS A 600 -34.65 5.00 6.83
CA LYS A 600 -35.98 4.39 6.69
C LYS A 600 -36.96 5.51 6.38
N ILE A 601 -37.66 5.42 5.25
CA ILE A 601 -38.77 6.31 4.91
C ILE A 601 -40.03 5.60 5.39
N GLU A 602 -40.85 6.28 6.18
CA GLU A 602 -42.16 5.79 6.63
C GLU A 602 -43.23 6.01 5.55
#